data_AF-A0A350F2N7-F1
#
_entry.id   AF-A0A350F2N7-F1
#
_cell.length_a   1.000
_cell.length_b   1.000
_cell.length_c   1.000
_cell.angle_alpha   90.00
_cell.angle_beta   90.00
_cell.angle_gamma   90.00
#
_symmetry.space_group_name_H-M   'P 1'
#
loop_
_entity.id
_entity.type
_entity.pdbx_description
1 polymer ?
#
loop_
_entity_poly.entity_id
_entity_poly.type
_entity_poly.pdbx_seq_one_letter_code
_entity_poly.pdbx_strand_id
1 'polypeptide(L)'
;MEDWIPFGSADYWWLLAALGFARLMDLLSTFTATPNLALEGNPIAKSLGWKWGGLLNLAICVVFAAWPMVAIIVTTTSLLVASRNFSVAWHMRSAGEAGYRAWFLEQMNRTPMSLYLFCLGGQTALVALVGGALAAFSSELVPIAIGYGILAYAAAVAFFTLLSIWRWRAAMRI
;
A
#
# COMPACT_ATOMS: atom_id res chain seq x y z
N MET A 1 1.76 -2.90 28.27
CA MET A 1 1.19 -3.48 27.04
C MET A 1 2.02 -4.70 26.75
N GLU A 2 1.41 -5.89 26.76
CA GLU A 2 2.14 -7.08 26.31
C GLU A 2 2.33 -6.96 24.80
N ASP A 3 3.57 -6.75 24.35
CA ASP A 3 3.91 -6.59 22.94
C ASP A 3 3.73 -7.88 22.13
N TRP A 4 3.43 -8.99 22.81
CA TRP A 4 3.43 -10.33 22.28
C TRP A 4 2.19 -11.12 22.75
N ILE A 5 1.50 -11.74 21.80
CA ILE A 5 0.37 -12.63 22.05
C ILE A 5 0.80 -14.10 21.85
N PRO A 6 0.42 -15.01 22.77
CA PRO A 6 0.72 -16.43 22.61
C PRO A 6 0.16 -17.00 21.30
N PHE A 7 1.00 -17.75 20.58
CA PHE A 7 0.63 -18.44 19.36
C PHE A 7 -0.55 -19.38 19.61
N GLY A 8 -1.57 -19.30 18.75
CA GLY A 8 -2.77 -20.14 18.83
C GLY A 8 -3.83 -19.70 19.85
N SER A 9 -3.63 -18.60 20.57
CA SER A 9 -4.67 -17.96 21.39
C SER A 9 -5.81 -17.39 20.53
N ALA A 10 -6.95 -17.07 21.15
CA ALA A 10 -8.09 -16.49 20.44
C ALA A 10 -7.74 -15.16 19.75
N ASP A 11 -7.02 -14.27 20.45
CA ASP A 11 -6.61 -12.97 19.89
C ASP A 11 -5.63 -13.14 18.72
N TYR A 12 -4.71 -14.11 18.81
CA TYR A 12 -3.82 -14.46 17.70
C TYR A 12 -4.63 -14.86 16.45
N TRP A 13 -5.67 -15.68 16.58
CA TRP A 13 -6.50 -16.09 15.45
C TRP A 13 -7.29 -14.93 14.84
N TRP A 14 -7.79 -14.01 15.66
CA TRP A 14 -8.45 -12.80 15.17
C TRP A 14 -7.50 -11.89 14.39
N LEU A 15 -6.30 -11.66 14.92
CA LEU A 15 -5.27 -10.87 14.25
C LEU A 15 -4.77 -11.55 12.97
N LEU A 16 -4.60 -12.87 12.99
CA LEU A 16 -4.24 -13.65 11.80
C LEU A 16 -5.32 -13.58 10.73
N ALA A 17 -6.60 -13.65 11.11
CA ALA A 17 -7.72 -13.52 10.18
C ALA A 17 -7.77 -12.11 9.56
N ALA A 18 -7.60 -11.07 10.37
CA ALA A 18 -7.55 -9.67 9.90
C ALA A 18 -6.37 -9.44 8.94
N LEU A 19 -5.17 -9.88 9.31
CA LEU A 19 -3.98 -9.80 8.46
C LEU A 19 -4.15 -10.61 7.18
N GLY A 20 -4.62 -11.85 7.29
CA GLY A 20 -4.85 -12.74 6.16
C GLY A 20 -5.82 -12.13 5.15
N PHE A 21 -6.93 -11.58 5.63
CA PHE A 21 -7.88 -10.85 4.80
C PHE A 21 -7.25 -9.62 4.16
N ALA A 22 -6.57 -8.77 4.93
CA ALA A 22 -5.97 -7.54 4.43
C ALA A 22 -4.89 -7.80 3.37
N ARG A 23 -3.99 -8.77 3.61
CA ARG A 23 -2.95 -9.16 2.64
C ARG A 23 -3.56 -9.83 1.40
N LEU A 24 -4.61 -10.63 1.55
CA LEU A 24 -5.33 -11.20 0.41
C LEU A 24 -5.96 -10.11 -0.45
N MET A 25 -6.60 -9.10 0.14
CA MET A 25 -7.19 -7.98 -0.59
C MET A 25 -6.11 -7.14 -1.29
N ASP A 26 -4.97 -6.92 -0.65
CA ASP A 26 -3.82 -6.25 -1.26
C ASP A 26 -3.35 -7.00 -2.52
N LEU A 27 -3.09 -8.30 -2.40
CA LEU A 27 -2.69 -9.15 -3.54
C LEU A 27 -3.76 -9.21 -4.64
N LEU A 28 -5.03 -9.37 -4.26
CA LEU A 28 -6.15 -9.41 -5.20
C LEU A 28 -6.29 -8.08 -5.95
N SER A 29 -6.13 -6.96 -5.25
CA SER A 29 -6.20 -5.63 -5.86
C SER A 29 -5.07 -5.42 -6.86
N THR A 30 -3.85 -5.84 -6.54
CA THR A 30 -2.69 -5.78 -7.44
C THR A 30 -2.86 -6.73 -8.62
N PHE A 31 -3.39 -7.94 -8.41
CA PHE A 31 -3.62 -8.89 -9.49
C PHE A 31 -4.69 -8.37 -10.45
N THR A 32 -5.75 -7.77 -9.89
CA THR A 32 -6.81 -7.14 -10.67
C THR A 32 -6.29 -5.91 -11.42
N ALA A 33 -5.39 -5.13 -10.84
CA ALA A 33 -4.83 -3.93 -11.47
C ALA A 33 -3.77 -4.26 -12.54
N THR A 34 -2.81 -5.14 -12.22
CA THR A 34 -1.64 -5.44 -13.03
C THR A 34 -1.20 -6.91 -12.88
N PRO A 35 -1.83 -7.86 -13.57
CA PRO A 35 -1.49 -9.28 -13.44
C PRO A 35 -0.07 -9.63 -13.90
N ASN A 36 0.55 -8.87 -14.81
CA ASN A 36 1.95 -9.11 -15.20
C ASN A 36 2.93 -8.27 -14.35
N LEU A 37 2.43 -7.57 -13.33
CA LEU A 37 3.19 -6.64 -12.49
C LEU A 37 3.90 -5.54 -13.30
N ALA A 38 3.50 -5.27 -14.54
CA ALA A 38 4.16 -4.27 -15.38
C ALA A 38 4.01 -2.85 -14.79
N LEU A 39 2.85 -2.57 -14.19
CA LEU A 39 2.51 -1.29 -13.56
C LEU A 39 2.89 -1.21 -12.08
N GLU A 40 3.42 -2.29 -11.50
CA GLU A 40 3.78 -2.34 -10.07
C GLU A 40 4.90 -1.34 -9.76
N GLY A 41 4.69 -0.48 -8.76
CA GLY A 41 5.65 0.57 -8.40
C GLY A 41 6.84 0.02 -7.63
N ASN A 42 6.61 -1.02 -6.83
CA ASN A 42 7.62 -1.61 -5.96
C ASN A 42 8.57 -2.54 -6.74
N PRO A 43 9.88 -2.21 -6.84
CA PRO A 43 10.83 -3.05 -7.57
C PRO A 43 11.03 -4.42 -6.94
N ILE A 44 10.88 -4.53 -5.61
CA ILE A 44 11.00 -5.81 -4.88
C ILE A 44 9.81 -6.72 -5.21
N ALA A 45 8.60 -6.17 -5.28
CA ALA A 45 7.42 -6.94 -5.66
C ALA A 45 7.54 -7.45 -7.10
N LYS A 46 8.07 -6.62 -8.02
CA LYS A 46 8.35 -7.03 -9.40
C LYS A 46 9.35 -8.18 -9.50
N SER A 47 10.42 -8.18 -8.69
CA SER A 47 11.45 -9.22 -8.75
C SER A 47 11.04 -10.53 -8.09
N LEU A 48 10.25 -10.48 -7.01
CA LEU A 48 9.71 -11.67 -6.35
C LEU A 48 8.65 -12.38 -7.21
N GLY A 49 7.83 -11.60 -7.93
CA GLY A 49 6.69 -12.11 -8.67
C GLY A 49 5.60 -12.72 -7.76
N TRP A 50 4.55 -13.28 -8.36
CA TRP A 50 3.40 -13.79 -7.62
C TRP A 50 3.70 -14.97 -6.70
N LYS A 51 4.56 -15.90 -7.13
CA LYS A 51 4.87 -17.12 -6.38
C LYS A 51 5.57 -16.81 -5.05
N TRP A 52 6.69 -16.08 -5.12
CA TRP A 52 7.46 -15.74 -3.92
C TRP A 52 6.82 -14.60 -3.14
N GLY A 53 6.14 -13.67 -3.82
CA GLY A 53 5.33 -12.63 -3.19
C GLY A 53 4.24 -13.25 -2.30
N GLY A 54 3.46 -14.21 -2.82
CA GLY A 54 2.43 -14.91 -2.07
C GLY A 54 2.97 -15.67 -0.85
N LEU A 55 4.11 -16.36 -1.00
CA LEU A 55 4.73 -17.09 0.10
C LEU A 55 5.23 -16.15 1.22
N LEU A 56 5.88 -15.04 0.84
CA LEU A 56 6.33 -14.03 1.80
C LEU A 56 5.14 -13.41 2.55
N ASN A 57 4.04 -13.13 1.84
CA ASN A 57 2.81 -12.62 2.44
C ASN A 57 2.23 -13.58 3.47
N LEU A 58 2.18 -14.87 3.16
CA LEU A 58 1.72 -15.90 4.08
C LEU A 58 2.60 -15.95 5.34
N ALA A 59 3.92 -15.92 5.18
CA ALA A 59 4.86 -15.90 6.29
C ALA A 59 4.68 -14.65 7.17
N ILE A 60 4.52 -13.47 6.55
CA ILE A 60 4.24 -12.22 7.26
C ILE A 60 2.95 -12.31 8.08
N CYS A 61 1.87 -12.86 7.53
CA CYS A 61 0.61 -13.01 8.27
C CYS A 61 0.78 -13.87 9.53
N VAL A 62 1.40 -15.05 9.39
CA VAL A 62 1.61 -15.98 10.51
C VAL A 62 2.52 -15.38 11.58
N VAL A 63 3.61 -14.74 11.17
CA VAL A 63 4.57 -14.15 12.11
C VAL A 63 3.95 -12.93 12.79
N PHE A 64 3.47 -11.95 12.03
CA PHE A 64 3.02 -10.66 12.61
C PHE A 64 1.73 -10.75 13.42
N ALA A 65 0.92 -11.80 13.27
CA ALA A 65 -0.25 -12.03 14.12
C ALA A 65 0.09 -12.15 15.61
N ALA A 66 1.35 -12.49 15.97
CA ALA A 66 1.80 -12.50 17.36
C ALA A 66 2.08 -11.11 17.95
N TRP A 67 2.13 -10.05 17.14
CA TRP A 67 2.40 -8.67 17.58
C TRP A 67 1.21 -7.75 17.23
N PRO A 68 0.31 -7.44 18.17
CA PRO A 68 -0.94 -6.74 17.90
C PRO A 68 -0.76 -5.40 17.18
N MET A 69 0.20 -4.60 17.63
CA MET A 69 0.47 -3.29 17.05
C MET A 69 0.90 -3.42 15.58
N VAL A 70 1.84 -4.33 15.29
CA VAL A 70 2.33 -4.59 13.92
C VAL A 70 1.21 -5.16 13.06
N ALA A 71 0.44 -6.12 13.58
CA ALA A 71 -0.67 -6.74 12.86
C ALA A 71 -1.70 -5.70 12.41
N ILE A 72 -2.09 -4.78 13.30
CA ILE A 72 -3.07 -3.73 13.00
C ILE A 72 -2.48 -2.72 12.00
N ILE A 73 -1.24 -2.26 12.20
CA ILE A 73 -0.57 -1.33 11.27
C ILE A 73 -0.55 -1.92 9.86
N VAL A 74 -0.12 -3.18 9.71
CA VAL A 74 -0.04 -3.84 8.40
C VAL A 74 -1.42 -4.06 7.81
N THR A 75 -2.40 -4.47 8.62
CA THR A 75 -3.79 -4.65 8.18
C THR A 75 -4.36 -3.34 7.63
N THR A 76 -4.28 -2.25 8.39
CA THR A 76 -4.78 -0.93 7.97
C THR A 76 -4.07 -0.45 6.72
N THR A 77 -2.74 -0.53 6.68
CA THR A 77 -1.95 -0.12 5.51
C THR A 77 -2.38 -0.90 4.26
N SER A 78 -2.47 -2.22 4.37
CA SER A 78 -2.85 -3.11 3.26
C SER A 78 -4.24 -2.84 2.74
N LEU A 79 -5.24 -2.63 3.60
CA LEU A 79 -6.59 -2.33 3.16
C LEU A 79 -6.67 -0.99 2.42
N LEU A 80 -5.93 0.03 2.87
CA LEU A 80 -5.89 1.33 2.19
C LEU A 80 -5.17 1.26 0.85
N VAL A 81 -4.05 0.54 0.75
CA VAL A 81 -3.38 0.26 -0.53
C VAL A 81 -4.33 -0.49 -1.46
N ALA A 82 -5.00 -1.55 -0.97
CA ALA A 82 -5.94 -2.34 -1.75
C ALA A 82 -7.10 -1.49 -2.28
N SER A 83 -7.68 -0.64 -1.44
CA SER A 83 -8.75 0.28 -1.81
C SER A 83 -8.31 1.22 -2.94
N ARG A 84 -7.13 1.84 -2.81
CA ARG A 84 -6.55 2.69 -3.86
C ARG A 84 -6.28 1.94 -5.16
N ASN A 85 -5.83 0.70 -5.08
CA ASN A 85 -5.60 -0.13 -6.26
C ASN A 85 -6.93 -0.44 -6.96
N PHE A 86 -7.96 -0.87 -6.22
CA PHE A 86 -9.27 -1.15 -6.79
C PHE A 86 -9.91 0.07 -7.44
N SER A 87 -9.71 1.28 -6.91
CA SER A 87 -10.30 2.50 -7.49
C SER A 87 -9.78 2.80 -8.92
N VAL A 88 -8.60 2.29 -9.28
CA VAL A 88 -7.98 2.48 -10.61
C VAL A 88 -7.86 1.20 -11.43
N ALA A 89 -8.03 0.03 -10.82
CA ALA A 89 -7.81 -1.27 -11.46
C ALA A 89 -8.65 -1.43 -12.74
N TRP A 90 -9.92 -1.00 -12.72
CA TRP A 90 -10.80 -1.10 -13.87
C TRP A 90 -10.32 -0.28 -15.08
N HIS A 91 -9.69 0.88 -14.86
CA HIS A 91 -9.06 1.68 -15.92
C HIS A 91 -7.83 0.97 -16.50
N MET A 92 -7.00 0.37 -15.64
CA MET A 92 -5.84 -0.39 -16.08
C MET A 92 -6.23 -1.63 -16.89
N ARG A 93 -7.33 -2.28 -16.50
CA ARG A 93 -7.87 -3.47 -17.18
C ARG A 93 -8.52 -3.15 -18.52
N SER A 94 -9.29 -2.07 -18.60
CA SER A 94 -9.95 -1.68 -19.85
C SER A 94 -8.95 -1.21 -20.91
N ALA A 95 -7.90 -0.48 -20.52
CA ALA A 95 -6.87 0.00 -21.44
C ALA A 95 -5.74 -1.03 -21.72
N GLY A 96 -5.63 -2.07 -20.88
CA GLY A 96 -4.45 -2.94 -20.83
C GLY A 96 -3.24 -2.23 -20.18
N GLU A 97 -2.32 -3.00 -19.61
CA GLU A 97 -1.20 -2.43 -18.84
C GLU A 97 -0.29 -1.49 -19.65
N ALA A 98 0.04 -1.88 -20.89
CA ALA A 98 0.87 -1.07 -21.78
C ALA A 98 0.15 0.20 -22.24
N GLY A 99 -1.15 0.08 -22.60
CA GLY A 99 -1.97 1.21 -23.02
C GLY A 99 -2.17 2.21 -21.89
N TYR A 100 -2.51 1.73 -20.69
CA TYR A 100 -2.63 2.57 -19.50
C TYR A 100 -1.31 3.30 -19.18
N ARG A 101 -0.17 2.60 -19.26
CA ARG A 101 1.15 3.20 -19.05
C ARG A 101 1.42 4.32 -20.05
N ALA A 102 1.20 4.08 -21.34
CA ALA A 102 1.43 5.07 -22.39
C ALA A 102 0.54 6.31 -22.19
N TRP A 103 -0.75 6.08 -21.94
CA TRP A 103 -1.70 7.16 -21.65
C TRP A 103 -1.30 7.97 -20.41
N PHE A 104 -0.92 7.31 -19.31
CA PHE A 104 -0.52 7.98 -18.08
C PHE A 104 0.72 8.87 -18.30
N LEU A 105 1.72 8.37 -19.05
CA LEU A 105 2.91 9.14 -19.41
C LEU A 105 2.58 10.36 -20.27
N GLU A 106 1.64 10.22 -21.22
CA GLU A 106 1.16 11.34 -22.03
C GLU A 106 0.49 12.43 -21.16
N GLN A 107 -0.37 12.04 -20.21
CA GLN A 107 -0.99 13.00 -19.28
C GLN A 107 0.05 13.67 -18.37
N MET A 108 1.03 12.93 -17.89
CA MET A 108 2.13 13.48 -17.10
C MET A 108 2.96 14.51 -17.88
N ASN A 109 3.20 14.28 -19.17
CA ASN A 109 3.92 15.23 -20.03
C ASN A 109 3.13 16.52 -20.29
N ARG A 110 1.79 16.44 -20.30
CA ARG A 110 0.91 17.60 -20.50
C ARG A 110 0.65 18.39 -19.22
N THR A 111 0.86 17.77 -18.05
CA THR A 111 0.53 18.37 -16.76
C THR A 111 1.75 19.10 -16.17
N PRO A 112 1.62 20.37 -15.74
CA PRO A 112 2.67 21.04 -14.99
C PRO A 112 3.06 20.24 -13.74
N MET A 113 4.36 20.01 -13.55
CA MET A 113 4.85 19.20 -12.43
C MET A 113 4.45 19.76 -11.07
N SER A 114 4.36 21.08 -10.94
CA SER A 114 3.88 21.75 -9.71
C SER A 114 2.46 21.34 -9.37
N LEU A 115 1.54 21.29 -10.35
CA LEU A 115 0.16 20.85 -10.14
C LEU A 115 0.12 19.37 -9.73
N TYR A 116 0.87 18.51 -10.41
CA TYR A 116 0.95 17.09 -10.06
C TYR A 116 1.44 16.88 -8.62
N LEU A 117 2.54 17.54 -8.24
CA LEU A 117 3.12 17.44 -6.90
C LEU A 117 2.22 18.06 -5.83
N PHE A 118 1.54 19.16 -6.14
CA PHE A 118 0.55 19.76 -5.24
C PHE A 118 -0.61 18.81 -4.97
N CYS A 119 -1.16 18.17 -6.01
CA CYS A 119 -2.23 17.19 -5.84
C CYS A 119 -1.78 15.96 -5.06
N LEU A 120 -0.59 15.42 -5.39
CA LEU A 120 -0.01 14.28 -4.66
C LEU A 120 0.22 14.63 -3.19
N GLY A 121 0.90 15.75 -2.93
CA GLY A 121 1.21 16.22 -1.58
C GLY A 121 -0.05 16.56 -0.79
N GLY A 122 -1.04 17.21 -1.41
CA GLY A 122 -2.32 17.50 -0.79
C GLY A 122 -3.06 16.22 -0.38
N GLN A 123 -3.17 15.25 -1.28
CA GLN A 123 -3.81 13.97 -0.97
C GLN A 123 -3.10 13.24 0.17
N THR A 124 -1.77 13.09 0.12
CA THR A 124 -1.03 12.33 1.13
C THR A 124 -0.97 13.04 2.47
N ALA A 125 -0.86 14.39 2.48
CA ALA A 125 -0.90 15.18 3.70
C ALA A 125 -2.26 15.10 4.39
N LEU A 126 -3.36 15.21 3.65
CA LEU A 126 -4.71 15.09 4.22
C LEU A 126 -4.94 13.72 4.87
N VAL A 127 -4.52 12.63 4.20
CA VAL A 127 -4.61 11.28 4.79
C VAL A 127 -3.69 11.15 6.01
N ALA A 128 -2.46 11.66 5.93
CA ALA A 128 -1.52 11.63 7.04
C ALA A 128 -2.02 12.42 8.26
N LEU A 129 -2.74 13.54 8.07
CA LEU A 129 -3.34 14.31 9.16
C LEU A 129 -4.37 13.48 9.94
N VAL A 130 -5.21 12.69 9.24
CA VAL A 130 -6.16 11.79 9.90
C VAL A 130 -5.44 10.71 10.71
N GLY A 131 -4.42 10.08 10.12
CA GLY A 131 -3.62 9.07 10.82
C GLY A 131 -2.85 9.64 12.02
N GLY A 132 -2.27 10.83 11.85
CA GLY A 132 -1.55 11.57 12.89
C GLY A 132 -2.47 11.99 14.04
N ALA A 133 -3.69 12.45 13.74
CA ALA A 133 -4.68 12.75 14.76
C ALA A 133 -5.05 11.50 15.59
N LEU A 134 -5.30 10.37 14.94
CA LEU A 134 -5.56 9.11 15.64
C LEU A 134 -4.37 8.68 16.51
N ALA A 135 -3.15 8.76 16.00
CA ALA A 135 -1.96 8.39 16.76
C ALA A 135 -1.65 9.34 17.94
N ALA A 136 -1.91 10.65 17.79
CA ALA A 136 -1.55 11.65 18.78
C ALA A 136 -2.59 11.84 19.89
N PHE A 137 -3.88 11.65 19.59
CA PHE A 137 -4.98 11.93 20.52
C PHE A 137 -5.59 10.67 21.16
N SER A 138 -5.08 9.48 20.85
CA SER A 138 -5.57 8.22 21.42
C SER A 138 -4.65 7.69 22.53
N SER A 139 -5.24 7.07 23.54
CA SER A 139 -4.52 6.31 24.59
C SER A 139 -4.51 4.80 24.35
N GLU A 140 -5.48 4.30 23.57
CA GLU A 140 -5.68 2.88 23.32
C GLU A 140 -4.81 2.36 22.17
N LEU A 141 -4.31 1.12 22.27
CA LEU A 141 -3.41 0.52 21.29
C LEU A 141 -4.03 0.48 19.88
N VAL A 142 -5.30 0.11 19.76
CA VAL A 142 -5.96 -0.13 18.45
C VAL A 142 -6.06 1.17 17.64
N PRO A 143 -6.64 2.28 18.14
CA PRO A 143 -6.63 3.57 17.43
C PRO A 143 -5.23 4.08 17.10
N ILE A 144 -4.26 3.93 18.01
CA ILE A 144 -2.86 4.33 17.77
C ILE A 144 -2.27 3.54 16.59
N ALA A 145 -2.43 2.21 16.59
CA ALA A 145 -1.94 1.34 15.53
C ALA A 145 -2.62 1.61 14.17
N ILE A 146 -3.93 1.89 14.17
CA ILE A 146 -4.65 2.34 12.96
C ILE A 146 -4.06 3.66 12.47
N GLY A 147 -3.80 4.62 13.37
CA GLY A 147 -3.16 5.90 13.05
C GLY A 147 -1.80 5.71 12.37
N TYR A 148 -0.95 4.86 12.93
CA TYR A 148 0.33 4.51 12.31
C TYR A 148 0.17 3.76 10.97
N GLY A 149 -0.83 2.89 10.82
CA GLY A 149 -1.14 2.26 9.53
C GLY A 149 -1.56 3.26 8.44
N ILE A 150 -2.35 4.27 8.79
CA ILE A 150 -2.74 5.35 7.87
C ILE A 150 -1.51 6.19 7.49
N LEU A 151 -0.64 6.52 8.46
CA LEU A 151 0.61 7.23 8.22
C LEU A 151 1.55 6.43 7.30
N ALA A 152 1.69 5.12 7.55
CA ALA A 152 2.47 4.23 6.71
C ALA A 152 1.94 4.16 5.27
N TYR A 153 0.61 4.09 5.09
CA TYR A 153 -0.03 4.18 3.78
C TYR A 153 0.28 5.51 3.08
N ALA A 154 0.11 6.64 3.75
CA ALA A 154 0.38 7.96 3.18
C ALA A 154 1.85 8.10 2.75
N ALA A 155 2.78 7.63 3.60
CA ALA A 155 4.21 7.59 3.30
C ALA A 155 4.52 6.69 2.11
N ALA A 156 3.94 5.48 2.04
CA ALA A 156 4.13 4.56 0.93
C ALA A 156 3.63 5.14 -0.40
N VAL A 157 2.44 5.74 -0.42
CA VAL A 157 1.90 6.40 -1.62
C VAL A 157 2.81 7.54 -2.08
N ALA A 158 3.24 8.41 -1.16
CA ALA A 158 4.15 9.51 -1.49
C ALA A 158 5.49 8.97 -2.04
N PHE A 159 6.11 8.02 -1.33
CA PHE A 159 7.42 7.48 -1.68
C PHE A 159 7.42 6.77 -3.02
N PHE A 160 6.53 5.78 -3.24
CA PHE A 160 6.51 5.01 -4.49
C PHE A 160 6.08 5.85 -5.69
N THR A 161 5.19 6.83 -5.49
CA THR A 161 4.80 7.74 -6.57
C THR A 161 5.97 8.65 -6.95
N LEU A 162 6.64 9.29 -5.98
CA LEU A 162 7.82 10.13 -6.24
C LEU A 162 8.98 9.34 -6.86
N LEU A 163 9.21 8.11 -6.38
CA LEU A 163 10.23 7.21 -6.94
C LEU A 163 9.96 6.90 -8.41
N SER A 164 8.69 6.64 -8.78
CA SER A 164 8.34 6.37 -10.17
C SER A 164 8.56 7.59 -11.09
N ILE A 165 8.23 8.79 -10.63
CA ILE A 165 8.48 10.05 -11.35
C ILE A 165 9.98 10.28 -11.51
N TRP A 166 10.75 10.10 -10.44
CA TRP A 166 12.20 10.29 -10.48
C TRP A 166 12.87 9.35 -11.48
N ARG A 167 12.53 8.05 -11.46
CA ARG A 167 13.07 7.06 -12.41
C ARG A 167 12.71 7.41 -13.85
N TRP A 168 11.49 7.86 -14.09
CA TRP A 168 11.07 8.28 -15.42
C TRP A 168 11.82 9.51 -15.91
N ARG A 169 11.98 10.54 -15.07
CA ARG A 169 12.76 11.73 -15.42
C ARG A 169 14.23 11.42 -15.66
N ALA A 170 14.82 10.53 -14.87
CA ALA A 170 16.19 10.07 -15.09
C ALA A 170 16.35 9.38 -16.45
N ALA A 171 15.36 8.57 -16.86
CA ALA A 171 15.37 7.89 -18.16
C ALA A 171 15.14 8.83 -19.37
N MET A 172 14.46 9.97 -19.18
CA MET A 172 14.26 10.97 -20.24
C MET A 172 15.32 12.08 -20.29
N ARG A 173 16.27 12.11 -19.35
CA ARG A 173 17.42 13.04 -19.37
C ARG A 173 18.58 12.52 -20.24
N ILE A 174 18.27 11.67 -21.22
CA ILE A 174 19.17 11.30 -22.33
C ILE A 174 19.00 12.34 -23.43
#